data_AF-A0A2V9A885-F1
#
_entry.id   AF-A0A2V9A885-F1
#
_cell.length_a   1.000
_cell.length_b   1.000
_cell.length_c   1.000
_cell.angle_alpha   90.00
_cell.angle_beta   90.00
_cell.angle_gamma   90.00
#
_symmetry.space_group_name_H-M   'P 1'
#
loop_
_entity.id
_entity.type
_entity.pdbx_description
1 polymer ?
#
loop_
_entity_poly.entity_id
_entity_poly.type
_entity_poly.pdbx_seq_one_letter_code
_entity_poly.pdbx_strand_id
1 'polypeptide(L)' 'RPGENRIEIKVTNGWANRIIGDRQPNAAKTYTFTSPKFYKANAPLQPSGLLGPVQVIRAVHEAKSMK' A
#
# COMPACT_ATOMS: atom_id res chain seq x y z
N ARG A 1 -10.66 7.94 24.15
CA ARG A 1 -11.51 8.83 25.00
C ARG A 1 -12.79 9.10 24.21
N PRO A 2 -13.97 9.27 24.86
CA PRO A 2 -15.17 9.70 24.16
C PRO A 2 -14.95 11.06 23.51
N GLY A 3 -15.54 11.26 22.33
CA GLY A 3 -15.44 12.52 21.57
C GLY A 3 -14.90 12.33 20.16
N GLU A 4 -14.67 13.45 19.49
CA GLU A 4 -14.12 13.48 18.14
C GLU A 4 -12.65 13.05 18.15
N ASN A 5 -12.28 12.19 17.19
CA ASN A 5 -10.91 11.72 17.04
C ASN A 5 -10.47 11.95 15.60
N ARG A 6 -9.34 12.63 15.42
CA ARG A 6 -8.68 12.75 14.12
C ARG A 6 -7.68 11.61 13.96
N ILE A 7 -7.85 10.82 12.91
CA ILE A 7 -6.95 9.71 12.56
C ILE A 7 -6.33 10.04 11.20
N GLU A 8 -5.00 10.00 11.12
CA GLU A 8 -4.25 10.18 9.88
C GLU A 8 -3.45 8.92 9.59
N ILE A 9 -3.62 8.36 8.39
CA ILE A 9 -2.91 7.16 7.94
C ILE A 9 -2.11 7.55 6.69
N LYS A 10 -0.79 7.59 6.83
CA LYS A 10 0.12 7.79 5.70
C LYS A 10 0.45 6.43 5.09
N VAL A 11 0.10 6.25 3.81
CA VAL A 11 0.34 5.00 3.09
C VAL A 11 1.42 5.21 2.04
N THR A 12 2.37 4.29 2.00
CA THR A 12 3.40 4.21 0.96
C THR A 12 3.27 2.87 0.24
N ASN A 13 3.52 2.86 -1.07
CA ASN A 13 3.61 1.65 -1.89
C ASN A 13 5.00 1.48 -2.49
N GLY A 14 5.23 0.32 -3.12
CA GLY A 14 6.43 0.06 -3.89
C GLY A 14 6.39 0.68 -5.30
N TRP A 15 7.56 0.77 -5.93
CA TRP A 15 7.71 1.38 -7.27
C TRP A 15 7.17 0.53 -8.44
N ALA A 16 6.81 -0.74 -8.22
CA ALA A 16 6.44 -1.68 -9.28
C ALA A 16 5.36 -1.12 -10.21
N ASN A 17 4.25 -0.62 -9.67
CA ASN A 17 3.16 -0.07 -10.49
C ASN A 17 3.58 1.16 -11.29
N ARG A 18 4.45 2.02 -10.74
CA ARG A 18 4.96 3.20 -11.47
C ARG A 18 5.91 2.79 -12.59
N ILE A 19 6.78 1.81 -12.34
CA ILE A 19 7.72 1.24 -13.32
C ILE A 19 6.96 0.54 -14.47
N ILE A 20 5.85 -0.15 -14.17
CA ILE A 20 4.95 -0.75 -15.18
C ILE A 20 4.22 0.35 -15.98
N GLY A 21 3.73 1.39 -15.30
CA GLY A 21 3.08 2.54 -15.93
C GLY A 21 3.97 3.29 -16.91
N ASP A 22 5.25 3.47 -16.56
CA ASP A 22 6.24 4.13 -17.42
C ASP A 22 6.59 3.33 -18.68
N ARG A 23 6.23 2.04 -18.73
CA ARG A 23 6.47 1.15 -19.87
C ARG A 23 5.26 1.02 -20.79
N GLN A 24 4.13 1.63 -20.46
CA GLN A 24 2.96 1.60 -21.34
C GLN A 24 3.28 2.28 -22.68
N PRO A 25 2.79 1.77 -23.82
CA PRO A 25 3.13 2.31 -25.14
C PRO A 25 2.65 3.75 -25.34
N ASN A 26 1.65 4.19 -24.57
CA ASN A 26 1.09 5.53 -24.58
C ASN A 26 1.57 6.40 -23.39
N ALA A 27 2.63 6.01 -22.68
CA ALA A 27 3.17 6.79 -21.58
C ALA A 27 3.77 8.11 -22.10
N ALA A 28 3.01 9.21 -21.98
CA ALA A 28 3.46 10.54 -22.41
C ALA A 28 4.62 11.11 -21.56
N LYS A 29 4.77 10.63 -20.32
CA LYS A 29 5.83 11.02 -19.40
C LYS A 29 6.24 9.82 -18.53
N THR A 30 7.54 9.64 -18.38
CA THR A 30 8.15 8.64 -17.51
C THR A 30 8.80 9.30 -16.29
N TYR A 31 8.80 8.60 -15.16
CA TYR A 31 9.32 9.09 -13.88
C TYR A 31 10.49 8.25 -13.36
N THR A 32 10.64 7.03 -13.86
CA THR A 32 11.55 6.03 -13.32
C THR A 32 12.61 5.64 -14.34
N PHE A 33 13.82 5.38 -13.83
CA PHE A 33 14.91 4.79 -14.59
C PHE A 33 15.46 3.60 -13.79
N THR A 34 15.50 2.42 -14.40
CA THR A 34 15.88 1.16 -13.72
C THR A 34 16.74 0.30 -14.64
N SER A 35 17.89 -0.17 -14.14
CA SER A 35 18.68 -1.24 -14.76
C SER A 35 18.75 -2.42 -13.78
N PRO A 36 18.47 -3.69 -14.16
CA PRO A 36 17.80 -4.24 -15.37
C PRO A 36 16.28 -3.97 -15.47
N LYS A 37 15.66 -4.20 -16.63
CA LYS A 37 14.21 -3.96 -16.88
C LYS A 37 13.33 -5.17 -16.51
N PHE A 38 13.19 -5.46 -15.23
CA PHE A 38 12.41 -6.63 -14.76
C PHE A 38 10.91 -6.55 -14.99
N TYR A 39 10.30 -5.38 -14.75
CA TYR A 39 8.87 -5.19 -14.98
C TYR A 39 8.63 -4.90 -16.46
N LYS A 40 7.63 -5.56 -17.06
CA LYS A 40 7.16 -5.32 -18.44
C LYS A 40 5.84 -4.56 -18.41
N ALA A 41 5.44 -3.97 -19.55
CA ALA A 41 4.17 -3.24 -19.67
C ALA A 41 2.94 -4.10 -19.35
N ASN A 42 3.01 -5.41 -19.59
CA ASN A 42 1.94 -6.37 -19.32
C ASN A 42 2.05 -7.08 -17.96
N ALA A 43 3.01 -6.69 -17.11
CA ALA A 43 3.11 -7.27 -15.77
C ALA A 43 1.87 -6.89 -14.94
N PRO A 44 1.38 -7.80 -14.08
CA PRO A 44 0.22 -7.51 -13.25
C PRO A 44 0.53 -6.37 -12.28
N LEU A 45 -0.44 -5.48 -12.07
CA LEU A 45 -0.33 -4.45 -11.05
C LEU A 45 -0.43 -5.07 -9.67
N GLN A 46 0.37 -4.56 -8.74
CA GLN A 46 0.32 -4.93 -7.34
C GLN A 46 -0.82 -4.17 -6.64
N PRO A 47 -1.54 -4.79 -5.70
CA PRO A 47 -2.45 -4.07 -4.82
C PRO A 47 -1.68 -2.98 -4.06
N SER A 48 -2.22 -1.77 -4.01
CA SER A 48 -1.54 -0.64 -3.36
C SER A 48 -2.54 0.33 -2.73
N GLY A 49 -2.27 0.78 -1.51
CA GLY A 49 -3.12 1.72 -0.77
C GLY A 49 -3.72 1.12 0.50
N LEU A 50 -4.59 1.90 1.15
CA LEU A 50 -5.40 1.43 2.27
C LEU A 50 -6.62 0.68 1.72
N LEU A 51 -6.43 -0.60 1.39
CA LEU A 51 -7.46 -1.41 0.70
C LEU A 51 -8.65 -1.77 1.60
N GLY A 52 -8.44 -1.73 2.92
CA GLY A 52 -9.48 -1.94 3.91
C GLY A 52 -9.88 -3.42 4.10
N PRO A 53 -10.95 -3.66 4.89
CA PRO A 53 -11.72 -2.66 5.62
C PRO A 53 -10.93 -2.04 6.79
N VAL A 54 -11.23 -0.77 7.12
CA VAL A 54 -10.68 -0.12 8.34
C VAL A 54 -11.71 -0.29 9.46
N GLN A 55 -11.30 -0.94 10.55
CA GLN A 55 -12.18 -1.26 11.66
C GLN A 55 -11.61 -0.77 12.99
N VAL A 56 -12.48 -0.24 13.83
CA VAL A 56 -12.17 0.02 15.25
C VAL A 56 -12.64 -1.19 16.04
N ILE A 57 -11.69 -1.96 16.58
CA ILE A 57 -11.97 -3.14 17.39
C ILE A 57 -11.55 -2.92 18.83
N ARG A 58 -12.30 -3.52 19.76
CA ARG A 58 -11.96 -3.52 21.19
C ARG A 58 -10.96 -4.63 21.46
N ALA A 59 -9.75 -4.29 21.93
CA ALA A 59 -8.80 -5.29 22.40
C ALA A 59 -9.31 -5.95 23.69
N VAL A 60 -9.33 -7.27 23.73
CA VAL A 60 -9.53 -8.06 24.95
C VAL A 60 -8.16 -8.61 25.38
N HIS A 61 -7.75 -8.32 26.62
CA HIS A 61 -6.55 -8.90 27.20
C HIS A 61 -6.96 -10.13 28.01
N GLU A 62 -6.48 -11.31 27.61
CA GLU A 62 -6.64 -12.52 28.42
C GLU A 62 -5.57 -12.47 29.52
N ALA A 63 -6.00 -12.30 30.78
CA ALA A 63 -5.09 -12.36 31.91
C ALA A 63 -4.55 -13.79 32.00
N LYS A 64 -3.24 -13.96 31.74
CA LYS A 64 -2.55 -15.22 32.03
C LYS A 64 -2.71 -15.50 33.53
N SER A 65 -3.51 -16.52 33.87
CA SER A 65 -3.55 -17.07 35.22
C SER A 65 -2.14 -17.58 35.54
N MET A 66 -1.41 -16.85 36.39
CA MET A 66 -0.17 -17.32 36.98
C MET A 66 -0.51 -18.53 37.85
N LYS A 67 0.03 -19.70 37.48
CA LYS A 67 0.33 -20.76 38.43
C LYS A 67 1.73 -20.51 38.97
#